data_AF-A0A852PK65-F1
#
_entry.id   AF-A0A852PK65-F1
#
_cell.length_a   1.000
_cell.length_b   1.000
_cell.length_c   1.000
_cell.angle_alpha   90.00
_cell.angle_beta   90.00
_cell.angle_gamma   90.00
#
_symmetry.space_group_name_H-M   'P 1'
#
loop_
_entity.id
_entity.type
_entity.pdbx_description
1 polymer ?
#
loop_
_entity_poly.entity_id
_entity_poly.type
_entity_poly.pdbx_seq_one_letter_code
_entity_poly.pdbx_strand_id
1 'polypeptide(L)'
;TLPCPLGARPCIPKDFGHGSLVCVCNATYCDTLDPLVLPAPGSYVKYESSKAGKRLERSEGSFQSSLHSPGTTAGGRRCHRGTPGHRALSQGLPAGLLLTLNISTLYQHLKGFGGSLSDAAAMNILRLSQPAQDNLLRSYFSKSGIEYNLIRVPMACSDFSVRPYSYDDVPHDYELKHFRLADEDVKMKV
;
A
#
# COMPACT_ATOMS: atom_id res chain seq x y z
N THR A 1 16.86 -19.71 18.98
CA THR A 1 17.42 -19.10 17.76
C THR A 1 16.28 -18.55 16.95
N LEU A 2 16.13 -17.23 16.82
CA LEU A 2 15.12 -16.67 15.92
C LEU A 2 15.56 -17.02 14.48
N PRO A 3 14.70 -17.65 13.66
CA PRO A 3 15.03 -17.92 12.28
C PRO A 3 15.26 -16.59 11.54
N CYS A 4 16.25 -16.58 10.65
CA CYS A 4 16.52 -15.50 9.70
C CYS A 4 15.19 -15.09 9.03
N PRO A 5 14.88 -13.79 8.85
CA PRO A 5 13.66 -13.40 8.17
C PRO A 5 13.67 -14.02 6.78
N LEU A 6 12.74 -14.95 6.55
CA LEU A 6 12.44 -15.45 5.22
C LEU A 6 12.18 -14.21 4.37
N GLY A 7 13.01 -13.98 3.34
CA GLY A 7 12.82 -12.85 2.42
C GLY A 7 11.40 -12.84 1.84
N ALA A 8 11.00 -11.70 1.28
CA ALA A 8 9.67 -11.49 0.70
C ALA A 8 9.21 -12.68 -0.15
N ARG A 9 8.00 -13.15 0.13
CA ARG A 9 7.32 -14.17 -0.68
C ARG A 9 6.58 -13.46 -1.81
N PRO A 10 6.78 -13.84 -3.08
CA PRO A 10 6.15 -13.16 -4.21
C PRO A 10 4.65 -13.46 -4.29
N CYS A 11 3.92 -12.59 -4.99
CA CYS A 11 2.53 -12.84 -5.37
C CYS A 11 2.40 -14.10 -6.23
N ILE A 12 1.46 -15.00 -5.91
CA ILE A 12 1.00 -16.06 -6.84
C ILE A 12 -0.14 -15.48 -7.68
N PRO A 13 0.08 -15.13 -8.96
CA PRO A 13 -0.90 -14.41 -9.74
C PRO A 13 -2.05 -15.30 -10.21
N LYS A 14 -3.28 -14.76 -10.18
CA LYS A 14 -4.44 -15.34 -10.86
C LYS A 14 -5.27 -14.25 -11.53
N ASP A 15 -5.55 -14.41 -12.81
CA ASP A 15 -6.40 -13.49 -13.58
C ASP A 15 -7.83 -14.03 -13.67
N PHE A 16 -8.80 -13.14 -13.54
CA PHE A 16 -10.24 -13.40 -13.64
C PHE A 16 -10.89 -12.64 -14.82
N GLY A 17 -10.09 -11.98 -15.68
CA GLY A 17 -10.58 -11.26 -16.87
C GLY A 17 -10.93 -9.79 -16.64
N HIS A 18 -10.55 -9.21 -15.50
CA HIS A 18 -10.87 -7.81 -15.13
C HIS A 18 -9.70 -6.84 -15.37
N GLY A 19 -8.74 -7.22 -16.21
CA GLY A 19 -7.64 -6.37 -16.62
C GLY A 19 -6.48 -6.27 -15.61
N SER A 20 -6.53 -6.99 -14.50
CA SER A 20 -5.34 -7.24 -13.67
C SER A 20 -5.54 -8.54 -12.87
N LEU A 21 -4.45 -8.99 -12.26
CA LEU A 21 -4.41 -10.20 -11.46
C LEU A 21 -4.69 -9.95 -9.97
N VAL A 22 -5.07 -10.99 -9.25
CA VAL A 22 -5.04 -11.04 -7.79
C VAL A 22 -3.87 -11.89 -7.30
N CYS A 23 -3.45 -11.72 -6.05
CA CYS A 23 -2.48 -12.58 -5.38
C CYS A 23 -3.24 -13.66 -4.60
N VAL A 24 -2.99 -14.92 -4.93
CA VAL A 24 -3.66 -16.06 -4.31
C VAL A 24 -2.96 -16.41 -2.99
N CYS A 25 -3.73 -16.34 -1.90
CA CYS A 25 -3.33 -16.83 -0.59
C CYS A 25 -4.19 -18.01 -0.15
N ASN A 26 -3.61 -18.90 0.66
CA ASN A 26 -4.26 -20.05 1.28
C ASN A 26 -3.63 -20.32 2.67
N ALA A 27 -3.92 -21.50 3.24
CA ALA A 27 -3.43 -21.89 4.56
C ALA A 27 -1.89 -22.02 4.67
N THR A 28 -1.20 -22.34 3.58
CA THR A 28 0.25 -22.61 3.56
C THR A 28 1.04 -21.52 2.83
N TYR A 29 0.35 -20.63 2.12
CA TYR A 29 0.98 -19.61 1.29
C TYR A 29 0.24 -18.28 1.31
N CYS A 30 1.00 -17.20 1.49
CA CYS A 30 0.59 -15.84 1.14
C CYS A 30 1.85 -15.02 0.86
N ASP A 31 1.73 -14.04 -0.05
CA ASP A 31 2.81 -13.09 -0.33
C ASP A 31 3.10 -12.21 0.88
N THR A 32 4.35 -11.76 0.98
CA THR A 32 4.83 -10.95 2.11
C THR A 32 5.82 -9.92 1.61
N LEU A 33 5.93 -8.81 2.33
CA LEU A 33 6.89 -7.75 2.06
C LEU A 33 8.17 -7.95 2.86
N ASP A 34 9.28 -7.50 2.28
CA ASP A 34 10.54 -7.41 3.01
C ASP A 34 10.42 -6.37 4.13
N PRO A 35 11.10 -6.58 5.28
CA PRO A 35 11.19 -5.56 6.31
C PRO A 35 11.67 -4.22 5.75
N LEU A 36 11.01 -3.13 6.17
CA LEU A 36 11.40 -1.79 5.77
C LEU A 36 12.77 -1.44 6.39
N VAL A 37 13.77 -1.23 5.53
CA VAL A 37 15.11 -0.77 5.90
C VAL A 37 15.37 0.56 5.21
N LEU A 38 15.79 1.56 6.00
CA LEU A 38 16.14 2.87 5.46
C LEU A 38 17.37 2.74 4.54
N PRO A 39 17.33 3.30 3.31
CA PRO A 39 18.48 3.29 2.42
C PRO A 39 19.60 4.18 2.98
N ALA A 40 20.83 3.94 2.50
CA ALA A 40 21.96 4.81 2.81
C ALA A 40 21.71 6.25 2.32
N PRO A 41 22.28 7.28 2.97
CA PRO A 41 22.18 8.66 2.47
C PRO A 41 22.59 8.77 1.00
N GLY A 42 21.77 9.44 0.19
CA GLY A 42 21.99 9.58 -1.25
C GLY A 42 21.32 8.50 -2.11
N SER A 43 20.67 7.49 -1.53
CA SER A 43 19.83 6.54 -2.24
C SER A 43 18.36 6.58 -1.80
N TYR A 44 17.51 5.96 -2.62
CA TYR A 44 16.08 5.82 -2.37
C TYR A 44 15.61 4.40 -2.66
N VAL A 45 14.51 4.00 -2.03
CA VAL A 45 13.78 2.77 -2.33
C VAL A 45 12.51 3.14 -3.09
N LYS A 46 12.19 2.39 -4.15
CA LYS A 46 10.96 2.52 -4.93
C LYS A 46 10.19 1.20 -4.84
N TYR A 47 8.91 1.31 -4.51
CA TYR A 47 7.95 0.22 -4.60
C TYR A 47 7.02 0.45 -5.79
N GLU A 48 6.85 -0.57 -6.64
CA GLU A 48 6.07 -0.46 -7.86
C GLU A 48 4.96 -1.51 -7.92
N SER A 49 3.73 -1.06 -8.17
CA SER A 49 2.58 -1.91 -8.50
C SER A 49 2.06 -1.51 -9.87
N SER A 50 1.71 -2.48 -10.71
CA SER A 50 1.26 -2.21 -12.08
C SER A 50 0.10 -3.11 -12.51
N LYS A 51 -0.67 -2.64 -13.49
CA LYS A 51 -1.74 -3.43 -14.13
C LYS A 51 -1.20 -4.74 -14.71
N ALA A 52 0.02 -4.71 -15.25
CA ALA A 52 0.72 -5.85 -15.83
C ALA A 52 1.16 -6.92 -14.82
N GLY A 53 1.13 -6.63 -13.51
CA GLY A 53 1.28 -7.66 -12.48
C GLY A 53 2.32 -7.40 -11.40
N LYS A 54 3.03 -6.27 -11.43
CA LYS A 54 3.91 -5.91 -10.30
C LYS A 54 3.08 -5.67 -9.04
N ARG A 55 3.56 -6.14 -7.88
CA ARG A 55 2.86 -6.07 -6.60
C ARG A 55 3.84 -5.65 -5.52
N LEU A 56 3.89 -4.34 -5.25
CA LEU A 56 4.86 -3.71 -4.35
C LEU A 56 6.29 -4.20 -4.60
N GLU A 57 6.66 -4.30 -5.87
CA GLU A 57 8.00 -4.75 -6.27
C GLU A 57 9.02 -3.72 -5.82
N ARG A 58 9.98 -4.14 -4.99
CA ARG A 58 11.02 -3.28 -4.43
C ARG A 58 12.18 -3.11 -5.44
N SER A 59 12.64 -1.89 -5.58
CA SER A 59 13.86 -1.53 -6.31
C SER A 59 14.57 -0.38 -5.60
N GLU A 60 15.85 -0.16 -5.92
CA GLU A 60 16.65 0.93 -5.35
C GLU A 60 17.19 1.84 -6.45
N GLY A 61 17.47 3.08 -6.11
CA GLY A 61 18.14 4.03 -6.98
C GLY A 61 18.91 5.06 -6.18
N SER A 62 19.63 5.94 -6.89
CA SER A 62 20.47 6.97 -6.28
C SER A 62 20.03 8.36 -6.72
N PHE A 63 20.10 9.31 -5.80
CA PHE A 63 19.91 10.72 -6.14
C PHE A 63 21.12 11.23 -6.91
N GLN A 64 20.86 11.95 -8.00
CA GLN A 64 21.91 12.69 -8.69
C GLN A 64 22.20 13.98 -7.91
N SER A 65 23.47 14.28 -7.69
CA SER A 65 23.92 15.50 -7.01
C SER A 65 23.67 16.78 -7.82
N SER A 66 23.46 16.64 -9.12
CA SER A 66 23.05 17.72 -10.03
C SER A 66 22.02 17.17 -11.02
N LEU A 67 20.91 17.92 -11.19
CA LEU A 67 20.09 17.75 -12.37
C LEU A 67 20.97 18.12 -13.57
N HIS A 68 21.36 17.14 -14.37
CA HIS A 68 22.00 17.40 -15.65
C HIS A 68 21.00 18.18 -16.49
N SER A 69 21.11 19.51 -16.51
CA SER A 69 20.44 20.32 -17.51
C SER A 69 20.88 19.79 -18.87
N PRO A 70 19.97 19.47 -19.81
CA PRO A 70 20.37 19.17 -21.17
C PRO A 70 21.08 20.41 -21.74
N GLY A 71 22.42 20.35 -21.78
CA GLY A 71 23.30 21.26 -22.51
C GLY A 71 23.23 22.74 -22.15
N THR A 72 24.04 23.17 -21.19
CA THR A 72 24.75 24.45 -21.35
C THR A 72 26.21 24.13 -21.57
N THR A 73 26.58 23.80 -22.81
CA THR A 73 27.98 23.82 -23.23
C THR A 73 28.49 25.25 -23.04
N ALA A 74 29.28 25.46 -21.99
CA ALA A 74 30.07 26.65 -21.81
C ALA A 74 30.91 26.86 -23.07
N GLY A 75 30.60 27.92 -23.81
CA GLY A 75 31.27 28.28 -25.05
C GLY A 75 32.73 28.65 -24.81
N GLY A 76 33.61 27.66 -24.87
CA GLY A 76 35.00 27.87 -25.24
C GLY A 76 35.05 28.23 -26.73
N ARG A 77 35.23 29.52 -27.05
CA ARG A 77 35.42 29.98 -28.42
C ARG A 77 36.71 29.36 -28.97
N ARG A 78 36.59 28.40 -29.87
CA ARG A 78 37.68 28.00 -30.78
C ARG A 78 37.20 28.21 -32.20
N CYS A 79 37.69 29.26 -32.85
CA CYS A 79 37.41 29.55 -34.25
C CYS A 79 38.12 28.52 -35.13
N HIS A 80 37.37 27.62 -35.76
CA HIS A 80 37.85 26.83 -36.90
C HIS A 80 37.11 27.24 -38.17
N ARG A 81 37.91 27.47 -39.22
CA ARG A 81 37.52 27.86 -40.57
C ARG A 81 36.91 26.67 -41.31
N GLY A 82 35.73 26.87 -41.91
CA GLY A 82 35.31 26.26 -43.18
C GLY A 82 34.45 24.99 -43.13
N THR A 83 33.15 25.12 -43.46
CA THR A 83 32.44 24.56 -44.65
C THR A 83 30.92 24.53 -44.40
N PRO A 84 30.06 24.74 -45.42
CA PRO A 84 28.61 24.76 -45.26
C PRO A 84 28.04 23.34 -45.41
N GLY A 85 27.77 22.67 -44.29
CA GLY A 85 27.06 21.40 -44.22
C GLY A 85 25.78 21.54 -43.39
N HIS A 86 24.69 20.97 -43.89
CA HIS A 86 23.32 21.06 -43.39
C HIS A 86 23.21 20.98 -41.85
N ARG A 87 22.54 21.98 -41.26
CA ARG A 87 22.12 22.00 -39.85
C ARG A 87 21.14 20.84 -39.60
N ALA A 88 21.63 19.77 -38.98
CA ALA A 88 20.77 18.87 -38.23
C ALA A 88 20.23 19.65 -37.02
N LEU A 89 18.94 19.96 -37.04
CA LEU A 89 18.22 20.45 -35.87
C LEU A 89 18.24 19.33 -34.81
N SER A 90 19.19 19.41 -33.87
CA SER A 90 19.09 18.66 -32.62
C SER A 90 17.93 19.28 -31.83
N GLN A 91 16.71 18.82 -32.08
CA GLN A 91 15.57 19.13 -31.24
C GLN A 91 15.87 18.59 -29.85
N GLY A 92 16.16 19.49 -28.91
CA GLY A 92 16.34 19.14 -27.50
C GLY A 92 15.07 18.45 -27.01
N LEU A 93 15.24 17.30 -26.36
CA LEU A 93 14.15 16.63 -25.66
C LEU A 93 13.47 17.66 -24.73
N PRO A 94 12.13 17.73 -24.70
CA PRO A 94 11.43 18.62 -23.78
C PRO A 94 11.87 18.30 -22.35
N ALA A 95 12.09 19.35 -21.56
CA ALA A 95 12.34 19.21 -20.13
C ALA A 95 11.22 18.34 -19.53
N GLY A 96 11.59 17.18 -18.99
CA GLY A 96 10.63 16.23 -18.41
C GLY A 96 9.89 16.83 -17.21
N LEU A 97 8.84 16.14 -16.76
CA LEU A 97 8.11 16.51 -15.54
C LEU A 97 9.05 16.52 -14.32
N LEU A 98 9.14 17.66 -13.64
CA LEU A 98 9.90 17.83 -12.41
C LEU A 98 8.96 18.08 -11.23
N LEU A 99 9.06 17.26 -10.19
CA LEU A 99 8.34 17.42 -8.93
C LEU A 99 9.31 17.89 -7.85
N THR A 100 9.05 19.05 -7.22
CA THR A 100 9.92 19.64 -6.20
C THR A 100 9.21 19.65 -4.85
N LEU A 101 9.84 19.06 -3.83
CA LEU A 101 9.33 19.03 -2.46
C LEU A 101 9.81 20.28 -1.69
N ASN A 102 8.87 21.04 -1.12
CA ASN A 102 9.19 22.12 -0.17
C ASN A 102 8.97 21.62 1.26
N ILE A 103 10.06 21.37 2.00
CA ILE A 103 10.02 20.82 3.36
C ILE A 103 9.64 21.86 4.44
N SER A 104 9.60 23.15 4.10
CA SER A 104 9.20 24.22 5.03
C SER A 104 7.68 24.40 5.09
N THR A 105 6.95 23.88 4.10
CA THR A 105 5.49 23.93 4.07
C THR A 105 4.94 22.64 4.67
N LEU A 106 4.39 22.73 5.87
CA LEU A 106 3.76 21.61 6.58
C LEU A 106 2.24 21.65 6.41
N TYR A 107 1.63 20.46 6.46
CA TYR A 107 0.17 20.29 6.44
C TYR A 107 -0.26 19.44 7.64
N GLN A 108 -1.30 18.62 7.49
CA GLN A 108 -1.84 17.79 8.57
C GLN A 108 -0.87 16.66 8.99
N HIS A 109 -0.97 16.27 10.26
CA HIS A 109 -0.42 14.99 10.72
C HIS A 109 -1.31 13.83 10.28
N LEU A 110 -0.70 12.73 9.86
CA LEU A 110 -1.42 11.51 9.51
C LEU A 110 -1.64 10.66 10.77
N LYS A 111 -2.90 10.35 11.08
CA LYS A 111 -3.25 9.45 12.19
C LYS A 111 -2.95 7.99 11.87
N GLY A 112 -3.26 7.56 10.66
CA GLY A 112 -3.09 6.17 10.24
C GLY A 112 -3.91 5.77 9.02
N PHE A 113 -3.83 4.47 8.69
CA PHE A 113 -4.54 3.81 7.61
C PHE A 113 -5.09 2.47 8.09
N GLY A 114 -6.22 2.06 7.53
CA GLY A 114 -6.99 0.96 8.10
C GLY A 114 -8.17 0.51 7.28
N GLY A 115 -8.94 -0.40 7.87
CA GLY A 115 -10.19 -0.93 7.32
C GLY A 115 -11.32 -0.94 8.34
N SER A 116 -12.46 -1.53 7.97
CA SER A 116 -13.61 -1.70 8.86
C SER A 116 -13.78 -3.18 9.22
N LEU A 117 -13.92 -3.50 10.50
CA LEU A 117 -14.29 -4.83 10.97
C LEU A 117 -15.83 -4.91 11.12
N SER A 118 -16.52 -5.02 9.99
CA SER A 118 -17.96 -5.27 9.95
C SER A 118 -18.28 -6.75 10.20
N ASP A 119 -19.55 -7.06 10.48
CA ASP A 119 -20.02 -8.44 10.64
C ASP A 119 -19.66 -9.28 9.40
N ALA A 120 -19.91 -8.76 8.19
CA ALA A 120 -19.54 -9.44 6.95
C ALA A 120 -18.02 -9.69 6.83
N ALA A 121 -17.18 -8.75 7.23
CA ALA A 121 -15.73 -8.95 7.22
C ALA A 121 -15.33 -10.07 8.18
N ALA A 122 -15.82 -10.01 9.42
CA ALA A 122 -15.53 -11.02 10.45
C ALA A 122 -16.02 -12.41 10.03
N MET A 123 -17.26 -12.53 9.54
CA MET A 123 -17.82 -13.79 9.04
C MET A 123 -17.02 -14.40 7.90
N ASN A 124 -16.56 -13.59 6.93
CA ASN A 124 -15.76 -14.10 5.82
C ASN A 124 -14.37 -14.55 6.27
N ILE A 125 -13.74 -13.84 7.21
CA ILE A 125 -12.46 -14.24 7.79
C ILE A 125 -12.62 -15.56 8.54
N LEU A 126 -13.59 -15.67 9.45
CA LEU A 126 -13.81 -16.85 10.28
C LEU A 126 -14.21 -18.11 9.50
N ARG A 127 -14.68 -17.97 8.26
CA ARG A 127 -14.93 -19.10 7.35
C ARG A 127 -13.66 -19.74 6.79
N LEU A 128 -12.51 -19.07 6.87
CA LEU A 128 -11.23 -19.62 6.48
C LEU A 128 -10.71 -20.60 7.55
N SER A 129 -9.80 -21.50 7.17
CA SER A 129 -9.04 -22.27 8.18
C SER A 129 -8.13 -21.35 8.99
N GLN A 130 -7.83 -21.72 10.24
CA GLN A 130 -7.00 -20.87 11.13
C GLN A 130 -5.69 -20.38 10.48
N PRO A 131 -4.89 -21.23 9.79
CA PRO A 131 -3.66 -20.74 9.16
C PRO A 131 -3.91 -19.74 8.02
N ALA A 132 -5.03 -19.86 7.32
CA ALA A 132 -5.42 -18.90 6.28
C ALA A 132 -5.94 -17.58 6.89
N GLN A 133 -6.64 -17.63 8.03
CA GLN A 133 -6.99 -16.45 8.82
C GLN A 133 -5.73 -15.70 9.25
N ASP A 134 -4.75 -16.43 9.79
CA ASP A 134 -3.48 -15.85 10.26
C ASP A 134 -2.73 -15.19 9.10
N ASN A 135 -2.65 -15.84 7.93
CA ASN A 135 -2.04 -15.24 6.75
C ASN A 135 -2.77 -13.94 6.33
N LEU A 136 -4.10 -13.96 6.28
CA LEU A 136 -4.89 -12.78 5.92
C LEU A 136 -4.69 -11.62 6.92
N LEU A 137 -4.76 -11.90 8.22
CA LEU A 137 -4.57 -10.87 9.26
C LEU A 137 -3.14 -10.34 9.25
N ARG A 138 -2.14 -11.19 9.00
CA ARG A 138 -0.74 -10.76 8.84
C ARG A 138 -0.56 -9.85 7.63
N SER A 139 -1.23 -10.11 6.51
CA SER A 139 -1.15 -9.24 5.34
C SER A 139 -1.60 -7.81 5.65
N TYR A 140 -2.61 -7.63 6.51
CA TYR A 140 -3.07 -6.31 6.93
C TYR A 140 -2.23 -5.70 8.07
N PHE A 141 -1.99 -6.42 9.15
CA PHE A 141 -1.55 -5.83 10.43
C PHE A 141 -0.09 -6.10 10.81
N SER A 142 0.61 -6.99 10.09
CA SER A 142 1.99 -7.34 10.43
C SER A 142 3.03 -6.52 9.68
N LYS A 143 4.26 -6.48 10.20
CA LYS A 143 5.46 -5.90 9.56
C LYS A 143 5.86 -6.56 8.24
N SER A 144 5.38 -7.79 8.00
CA SER A 144 5.56 -8.49 6.72
C SER A 144 4.38 -8.25 5.75
N GLY A 145 3.42 -7.42 6.14
CA GLY A 145 2.28 -6.97 5.36
C GLY A 145 2.27 -5.45 5.23
N ILE A 146 1.08 -4.84 5.18
CA ILE A 146 0.92 -3.39 4.94
C ILE A 146 0.73 -2.55 6.22
N GLU A 147 0.95 -3.14 7.40
CA GLU A 147 0.98 -2.46 8.71
C GLU A 147 -0.18 -1.50 8.99
N TYR A 148 -1.42 -1.94 8.74
CA TYR A 148 -2.62 -1.23 9.21
C TYR A 148 -2.51 -0.94 10.71
N ASN A 149 -2.87 0.29 11.07
CA ASN A 149 -2.83 0.78 12.45
C ASN A 149 -4.18 1.40 12.90
N LEU A 150 -5.21 1.31 12.06
CA LEU A 150 -6.57 1.73 12.37
C LEU A 150 -7.57 0.63 12.00
N ILE A 151 -8.59 0.45 12.83
CA ILE A 151 -9.76 -0.38 12.55
C ILE A 151 -11.00 0.44 12.92
N ARG A 152 -11.96 0.54 11.99
CA ARG A 152 -13.31 1.05 12.25
C ARG A 152 -14.21 -0.12 12.67
N VAL A 153 -14.88 0.00 13.81
CA VAL A 153 -15.82 -1.01 14.31
C VAL A 153 -17.23 -0.42 14.30
N PRO A 154 -18.17 -0.94 13.49
CA PRO A 154 -19.58 -0.57 13.61
C PRO A 154 -20.13 -0.92 15.00
N MET A 155 -20.88 -0.01 15.61
CA MET A 155 -21.64 -0.26 16.84
C MET A 155 -22.97 -0.89 16.45
N ALA A 156 -23.17 -2.15 16.87
CA ALA A 156 -24.25 -3.03 16.44
C ALA A 156 -24.24 -3.29 14.92
N CYS A 157 -25.42 -3.38 14.29
CA CYS A 157 -25.54 -3.73 12.89
C CYS A 157 -25.16 -2.59 11.93
N SER A 158 -24.91 -2.99 10.68
CA SER A 158 -24.82 -2.09 9.51
C SER A 158 -25.52 -2.74 8.31
N ASP A 159 -25.47 -2.10 7.16
CA ASP A 159 -25.86 -2.71 5.88
C ASP A 159 -25.00 -3.93 5.51
N PHE A 160 -23.79 -4.05 6.08
CA PHE A 160 -22.91 -5.23 5.99
C PHE A 160 -23.13 -6.23 7.13
N SER A 161 -24.34 -6.29 7.69
CA SER A 161 -24.80 -7.30 8.65
C SER A 161 -25.87 -8.20 8.04
N VAL A 162 -25.99 -9.44 8.51
CA VAL A 162 -26.98 -10.41 7.99
C VAL A 162 -28.40 -10.21 8.52
N ARG A 163 -28.54 -9.36 9.55
CA ARG A 163 -29.82 -8.99 10.16
C ARG A 163 -29.71 -7.58 10.75
N PRO A 164 -30.82 -6.83 10.85
CA PRO A 164 -30.86 -5.63 11.68
C PRO A 164 -30.82 -6.00 13.16
N TYR A 165 -30.06 -5.24 13.94
CA TYR A 165 -30.04 -5.29 15.41
C TYR A 165 -29.39 -4.04 16.00
N SER A 166 -29.79 -3.69 17.21
CA SER A 166 -29.05 -2.76 18.07
C SER A 166 -28.57 -3.50 19.33
N TYR A 167 -27.91 -2.78 20.24
CA TYR A 167 -27.55 -3.35 21.54
C TYR A 167 -28.72 -3.32 22.54
N ASP A 168 -29.81 -2.63 22.21
CA ASP A 168 -31.02 -2.57 23.04
C ASP A 168 -32.27 -2.41 22.17
N ASP A 169 -32.79 -3.53 21.68
CA ASP A 169 -33.99 -3.57 20.84
C ASP A 169 -35.30 -3.69 21.67
N VAL A 170 -35.25 -3.51 23.00
CA VAL A 170 -36.43 -3.55 23.87
C VAL A 170 -37.15 -2.19 23.84
N PRO A 171 -38.43 -2.11 23.40
CA PRO A 171 -39.14 -0.84 23.34
C PRO A 171 -39.24 -0.15 24.72
N HIS A 172 -38.99 1.16 24.73
CA HIS A 172 -39.07 2.02 25.92
C HIS A 172 -38.06 1.71 27.05
N ASP A 173 -36.96 1.01 26.77
CA ASP A 173 -35.89 0.80 27.75
C ASP A 173 -34.94 2.01 27.86
N TYR A 174 -35.47 3.15 28.29
CA TYR A 174 -34.68 4.39 28.45
C TYR A 174 -33.60 4.28 29.54
N GLU A 175 -33.70 3.27 30.41
CA GLU A 175 -32.73 2.98 31.46
C GLU A 175 -31.65 1.97 31.03
N LEU A 176 -31.72 1.46 29.78
CA LEU A 176 -30.77 0.50 29.20
C LEU A 176 -30.61 -0.80 30.01
N LYS A 177 -31.68 -1.28 30.66
CA LYS A 177 -31.64 -2.49 31.50
C LYS A 177 -31.36 -3.77 30.71
N HIS A 178 -31.67 -3.77 29.42
CA HIS A 178 -31.48 -4.90 28.52
C HIS A 178 -30.33 -4.70 27.53
N PHE A 179 -29.56 -3.61 27.66
CA PHE A 179 -28.38 -3.38 26.84
C PHE A 179 -27.42 -4.57 26.93
N ARG A 180 -27.09 -5.15 25.78
CA ARG A 180 -26.11 -6.23 25.68
C ARG A 180 -25.44 -6.26 24.31
N LEU A 181 -24.17 -6.65 24.29
CA LEU A 181 -23.49 -6.98 23.05
C LEU A 181 -24.15 -8.19 22.39
N ALA A 182 -24.18 -8.18 21.06
CA ALA A 182 -24.72 -9.29 20.30
C ALA A 182 -23.64 -10.37 20.10
N ASP A 183 -24.06 -11.56 19.69
CA ASP A 183 -23.15 -12.66 19.36
C ASP A 183 -22.13 -12.24 18.29
N GLU A 184 -22.53 -11.36 17.37
CA GLU A 184 -21.66 -10.79 16.36
C GLU A 184 -20.46 -10.03 16.94
N ASP A 185 -20.63 -9.34 18.07
CA ASP A 185 -19.53 -8.64 18.73
C ASP A 185 -18.65 -9.64 19.51
N VAL A 186 -19.25 -10.47 20.37
CA VAL A 186 -18.49 -11.30 21.34
C VAL A 186 -17.89 -12.58 20.76
N LYS A 187 -18.40 -13.09 19.63
CA LYS A 187 -17.89 -14.32 19.00
C LYS A 187 -17.11 -14.06 17.72
N MET A 188 -17.20 -12.85 17.14
CA MET A 188 -16.60 -12.58 15.83
C MET A 188 -15.71 -11.34 15.75
N LYS A 189 -16.11 -10.22 16.37
CA LYS A 189 -15.37 -8.94 16.25
C LYS A 189 -14.33 -8.74 17.36
N VAL A 190 -14.43 -9.48 18.46
CA VAL A 190 -13.54 -9.41 19.64
C VAL A 190 -12.61 -10.62 19.69
#